data_AF-A0A1V6TRR0-F1
#
_entry.id   AF-A0A1V6TRR0-F1
#
_cell.length_a   1.000
_cell.length_b   1.000
_cell.length_c   1.000
_cell.angle_alpha   90.00
_cell.angle_beta   90.00
_cell.angle_gamma   90.00
#
_symmetry.space_group_name_H-M   'P 1'
#
loop_
_entity.id
_entity.type
_entity.pdbx_description
1 polymer ?
#
loop_
_entity_poly.entity_id
_entity_poly.type
_entity_poly.pdbx_seq_one_letter_code
_entity_poly.pdbx_strand_id
1 'polypeptide(L)'
;MPSDQGYTYKNSIYVTYPRVITYVSGNHYCARDYGSGAANSNSYHYSNTDGSYYYSNPNGSTYHNDGKGSSTYTAPSGPSKK
;
A
#
# COMPACT_ATOMS: atom_id res chain seq x y z
N MET A 1 -17.66 -3.37 13.72
CA MET A 1 -16.35 -3.66 13.09
C MET A 1 -16.63 -4.47 11.82
N PRO A 2 -16.68 -3.88 10.62
CA PRO A 2 -16.82 -4.65 9.37
C PRO A 2 -15.40 -5.10 8.92
N SER A 3 -15.06 -6.38 9.02
CA SER A 3 -15.26 -7.47 8.04
C SER A 3 -14.33 -7.37 6.83
N ASP A 4 -13.23 -8.13 6.87
CA ASP A 4 -12.55 -8.77 5.74
C ASP A 4 -12.50 -8.03 4.39
N GLN A 5 -11.99 -6.81 4.36
CA GLN A 5 -11.71 -6.10 3.11
C GLN A 5 -10.32 -6.47 2.57
N GLY A 6 -10.20 -7.60 1.87
CA GLY A 6 -9.22 -7.81 0.78
C GLY A 6 -7.71 -7.66 1.09
N TYR A 7 -7.29 -7.73 2.35
CA TYR A 7 -5.89 -7.63 2.72
C TYR A 7 -5.14 -8.94 2.37
N THR A 8 -4.24 -8.90 1.38
CA THR A 8 -3.37 -10.04 1.08
C THR A 8 -2.07 -9.90 1.86
N TYR A 9 -1.84 -10.81 2.83
CA TYR A 9 -0.61 -10.91 3.60
C TYR A 9 0.22 -12.08 3.07
N LYS A 10 1.41 -11.82 2.51
CA LYS A 10 2.35 -12.88 2.08
C LYS A 10 3.41 -13.14 3.14
N ASN A 11 3.09 -13.75 4.28
CA ASN A 11 4.11 -14.12 5.28
C ASN A 11 4.81 -15.43 4.88
N SER A 12 6.14 -15.51 4.96
CA SER A 12 6.91 -16.74 4.72
C SER A 12 7.77 -17.10 5.94
N ILE A 13 7.76 -18.38 6.32
CA ILE A 13 8.53 -18.92 7.45
C ILE A 13 9.73 -19.70 6.90
N TYR A 14 10.93 -19.33 7.32
CA TYR A 14 12.15 -20.09 7.05
C TYR A 14 12.67 -20.72 8.34
N VAL A 15 13.05 -21.99 8.27
CA VAL A 15 13.76 -22.69 9.34
C VAL A 15 15.21 -22.86 8.93
N THR A 16 16.12 -22.21 9.65
CA THR A 16 17.57 -22.34 9.44
C THR A 16 18.18 -23.13 10.60
N TYR A 17 19.00 -24.15 10.32
CA TYR A 17 19.69 -24.96 11.34
C TYR A 17 20.72 -24.12 12.13
N PRO A 18 20.90 -24.32 13.45
CA PRO A 18 20.12 -25.16 14.36
C PRO A 18 18.96 -24.35 14.96
N ARG A 19 17.74 -24.55 14.41
CA ARG A 19 16.45 -24.05 14.93
C ARG A 19 16.35 -22.53 15.14
N VAL A 20 16.80 -21.74 14.16
CA VAL A 20 16.41 -20.34 14.01
C VAL A 20 15.12 -20.28 13.17
N ILE A 21 14.06 -19.67 13.72
CA ILE A 21 12.82 -19.38 12.99
C ILE A 21 12.90 -17.93 12.52
N THR A 22 12.92 -17.72 11.20
CA THR A 22 12.86 -16.37 10.62
C THR A 22 11.46 -16.10 10.10
N TYR A 23 10.81 -15.08 10.65
CA TYR A 23 9.55 -14.54 10.14
C TYR A 23 9.86 -13.43 9.13
N VAL A 24 9.47 -13.64 7.88
CA VAL A 24 9.63 -12.63 6.84
C VAL A 24 8.22 -12.13 6.51
N SER A 25 7.84 -10.98 7.07
CA SER A 25 6.67 -10.25 6.60
C SER A 25 6.87 -9.99 5.12
N GLY A 26 5.90 -10.35 4.26
CA GLY A 26 5.96 -10.04 2.84
C GLY A 26 5.23 -8.75 2.49
N ASN A 27 5.20 -8.44 1.20
CA ASN A 27 4.49 -7.26 0.71
C ASN A 27 2.99 -7.35 1.02
N HIS A 28 2.39 -6.21 1.30
CA HIS A 28 1.02 -6.06 1.73
C HIS A 28 0.25 -5.22 0.71
N TYR A 29 -0.87 -5.74 0.22
CA TYR A 29 -1.79 -5.02 -0.66
C TYR A 29 -3.16 -4.90 0.00
N CYS A 30 -3.69 -3.68 0.01
CA CYS A 30 -5.03 -3.36 0.48
C CYS A 30 -5.75 -2.52 -0.58
N ALA A 31 -6.72 -3.11 -1.27
CA ALA A 31 -7.67 -2.34 -2.07
C ALA A 31 -8.73 -1.71 -1.16
N ARG A 32 -9.22 -0.54 -1.55
CA ARG A 32 -10.28 0.20 -0.86
C ARG A 32 -11.29 0.71 -1.89
N ASP A 33 -12.55 0.37 -1.68
CA ASP A 33 -13.66 0.91 -2.47
C ASP A 33 -14.27 2.12 -1.74
N TYR A 34 -14.21 3.28 -2.38
CA TYR A 34 -14.77 4.54 -1.87
C TYR A 34 -16.11 4.89 -2.55
N GLY A 35 -16.65 3.99 -3.37
CA GLY A 35 -17.90 4.15 -4.10
C GLY A 35 -17.73 4.90 -5.43
N SER A 36 -18.83 4.95 -6.19
CA SER A 36 -18.87 5.50 -7.55
C SER A 36 -18.59 7.00 -7.66
N GLY A 37 -18.59 7.74 -6.55
CA GLY A 37 -18.28 9.17 -6.51
C GLY A 37 -16.79 9.49 -6.36
N ALA A 38 -15.94 8.48 -6.16
CA ALA A 38 -14.49 8.70 -6.06
C ALA A 38 -13.90 9.05 -7.43
N ALA A 39 -12.97 10.02 -7.45
CA ALA A 39 -12.24 10.36 -8.67
C ALA A 39 -11.33 9.20 -9.12
N ASN A 40 -10.95 8.34 -8.18
CA ASN A 40 -10.21 7.10 -8.43
C ASN A 40 -10.98 5.91 -7.84
N SER A 41 -11.57 5.10 -8.72
CA SER A 41 -12.26 3.85 -8.36
C SER A 41 -11.32 2.72 -7.95
N ASN A 42 -10.01 2.85 -8.21
CA ASN A 42 -8.99 1.87 -7.86
C ASN A 42 -8.07 2.42 -6.77
N SER A 43 -8.64 2.72 -5.61
CA SER A 43 -7.85 3.18 -4.47
C SER A 43 -7.21 2.01 -3.75
N TYR A 44 -5.93 2.13 -3.40
CA TYR A 44 -5.22 1.08 -2.69
C TYR A 44 -4.01 1.59 -1.93
N HIS A 45 -3.55 0.77 -0.99
CA HIS A 45 -2.29 0.92 -0.29
C HIS A 45 -1.45 -0.34 -0.52
N TYR A 46 -0.20 -0.14 -0.93
CA TYR A 46 0.78 -1.18 -1.11
C TYR A 46 2.00 -0.91 -0.26
N SER A 47 2.47 -1.88 0.52
CA SER A 47 3.68 -1.76 1.33
C SER A 47 4.62 -2.92 1.03
N ASN A 48 5.90 -2.62 0.96
CA ASN A 48 6.96 -3.59 0.76
C ASN A 48 7.71 -3.87 2.05
N THR A 49 8.40 -4.99 2.06
CA THR A 49 9.23 -5.43 3.20
C THR A 49 10.44 -4.52 3.45
N ASP A 50 10.89 -3.80 2.43
CA ASP A 50 12.01 -2.85 2.50
C ASP A 50 11.60 -1.49 3.09
N GLY A 51 10.36 -1.35 3.56
CA GLY A 51 9.81 -0.13 4.14
C GLY A 51 9.24 0.85 3.12
N SER A 52 9.41 0.61 1.82
CA SER A 52 8.77 1.42 0.78
C SER A 52 7.26 1.16 0.72
N TYR A 53 6.49 2.17 0.35
CA TYR A 53 5.04 2.04 0.21
C TYR A 53 4.45 3.03 -0.79
N TYR A 54 3.26 2.71 -1.27
CA TYR A 54 2.52 3.47 -2.26
C TYR A 54 1.05 3.59 -1.89
N TYR A 55 0.51 4.80 -2.04
CA TYR A 55 -0.91 5.10 -1.94
C TYR A 55 -1.45 5.56 -3.30
N SER A 56 -2.52 4.90 -3.75
CA SER A 56 -3.44 5.43 -4.76
C SER A 56 -4.70 5.91 -4.04
N ASN A 57 -4.90 7.22 -3.96
CA ASN A 57 -5.95 7.81 -3.13
C ASN A 57 -7.25 8.01 -3.93
N PRO A 58 -8.42 8.05 -3.25
CA PRO A 58 -9.73 8.19 -3.90
C PRO A 58 -9.95 9.54 -4.57
N ASN A 59 -9.23 10.57 -4.13
CA ASN A 59 -9.24 11.88 -4.75
C ASN A 59 -8.38 11.94 -6.03
N GLY A 60 -7.73 10.84 -6.42
CA GLY A 60 -6.84 10.77 -7.59
C GLY A 60 -5.39 11.17 -7.32
N SER A 61 -5.04 11.58 -6.11
CA SER A 61 -3.63 11.82 -5.76
C SER A 61 -2.89 10.51 -5.52
N THR A 62 -1.56 10.57 -5.61
CA THR A 62 -0.70 9.44 -5.27
C THR A 62 0.40 9.87 -4.32
N TYR A 63 0.87 8.93 -3.51
CA TYR A 63 2.01 9.14 -2.63
C TYR A 63 2.90 7.92 -2.67
N HIS A 64 4.18 8.13 -2.96
CA HIS A 64 5.19 7.09 -3.02
C HIS A 64 6.29 7.39 -2.01
N ASN A 65 6.63 6.42 -1.17
CA ASN A 65 7.76 6.47 -0.25
C ASN A 65 8.74 5.35 -0.62
N ASP A 66 10.02 5.67 -0.69
CA ASP A 66 11.06 4.74 -1.13
C ASP A 66 11.65 3.86 -0.02
N GLY A 67 11.18 4.01 1.22
CA GLY A 67 11.69 3.31 2.40
C GLY A 67 13.08 3.80 2.85
N LYS A 68 13.65 4.81 2.17
CA LYS A 68 15.03 5.31 2.37
C LYS A 68 15.05 6.78 2.76
N GLY A 69 13.90 7.35 3.09
CA GLY A 69 13.75 8.73 3.55
C GLY A 69 13.30 9.72 2.48
N SER A 70 13.05 9.26 1.23
CA SER A 70 12.46 10.11 0.20
C SER A 70 10.99 9.76 -0.02
N SER A 71 10.22 10.78 -0.38
CA SER A 71 8.84 10.57 -0.81
C SER A 71 8.45 11.52 -1.92
N THR A 72 7.48 11.10 -2.73
CA THR A 72 6.93 11.87 -3.84
C THR A 72 5.42 11.89 -3.70
N TYR A 73 4.86 13.08 -3.62
CA TYR A 73 3.43 13.31 -3.70
C TYR A 73 3.07 13.79 -5.11
N THR A 74 2.11 13.13 -5.74
CA THR A 74 1.53 13.59 -7.01
C THR A 74 0.11 14.05 -6.73
N ALA A 75 -0.15 15.34 -6.95
CA ALA A 75 -1.50 15.88 -6.85
C ALA A 75 -2.43 15.22 -7.89
N PRO A 76 -3.75 15.15 -7.62
CA PRO A 76 -4.69 14.68 -8.63
C PRO A 76 -4.61 15.58 -9.86
N SER A 77 -4.72 15.01 -11.06
CA SER A 77 -4.92 15.77 -12.29
C SER A 77 -6.33 16.36 -12.31
N GLY A 78 -6.48 17.52 -11.67
CA GLY A 78 -7.67 18.37 -11.67
C GLY A 78 -7.26 19.83 -11.92
N PRO A 79 -8.16 20.69 -12.42
CA PRO A 79 -7.78 21.99 -12.95
C PRO A 79 -7.05 22.82 -11.91
N SER A 80 -5.86 23.31 -12.26
CA SER A 80 -5.21 24.41 -11.55
C SER A 80 -6.20 25.57 -11.57
N LYS A 81 -6.86 25.85 -10.44
CA LYS A 81 -7.64 27.07 -10.31
C LYS A 81 -6.65 28.24 -10.47
N LYS A 82 -6.71 28.89 -11.63
CA LYS A 82 -6.11 30.21 -11.87
C LYS A 82 -6.87 31.25 -11.08
#